data_AF-A0A7C5MV52-F1
#
_entry.id   AF-A0A7C5MV52-F1
#
_cell.length_a   1.000
_cell.length_b   1.000
_cell.length_c   1.000
_cell.angle_alpha   90.00
_cell.angle_beta   90.00
_cell.angle_gamma   90.00
#
_symmetry.space_group_name_H-M   'P 1'
#
loop_
_entity.id
_entity.type
_entity.pdbx_description
1 polymer ?
#
loop_
_entity_poly.entity_id
_entity_poly.type
_entity_poly.pdbx_seq_one_letter_code
_entity_poly.pdbx_strand_id
1 'polypeptide(L)'
;GGSPWLFGLLAAMALVSAVLGRALFYVVVIPTTMPGAFFWRNRGFVEHAREVGLAEMPQLGVAHERHHPFRLDELWETVRTTSAREKWDQLRRIFTG
;
A
#
# COMPACT_ATOMS: atom_id res chain seq x y z
N GLY A 1 16.41 17.80 43.30
CA GLY A 1 16.24 16.46 42.69
C GLY A 1 14.77 16.25 42.42
N GLY A 2 14.39 15.84 41.22
CA GLY A 2 12.98 15.59 40.87
C GLY A 2 12.42 14.40 41.65
N SER A 3 11.14 14.46 42.01
CA SER A 3 10.52 13.41 42.81
C SER A 3 10.31 12.12 42.00
N PRO A 4 10.67 10.93 42.51
CA PRO A 4 10.55 9.65 41.78
C PRO A 4 9.11 9.33 41.34
N TRP A 5 8.10 9.78 42.08
CA TRP A 5 6.69 9.59 41.70
C TRP A 5 6.30 10.40 40.45
N LEU A 6 6.89 11.58 40.25
CA LEU A 6 6.67 12.39 39.05
C LEU A 6 7.22 11.68 37.81
N PHE A 7 8.41 11.07 37.93
CA PHE A 7 9.00 10.29 36.85
C PHE A 7 8.18 9.05 36.51
N GLY A 8 7.64 8.35 37.52
CA GLY A 8 6.73 7.22 37.30
C GLY A 8 5.44 7.62 36.58
N LEU A 9 4.83 8.73 36.99
CA LEU A 9 3.63 9.27 36.34
C LEU A 9 3.91 9.68 34.88
N LEU A 10 5.03 10.36 34.64
CA LEU A 10 5.45 10.76 33.29
C LEU A 10 5.70 9.54 32.40
N ALA A 11 6.36 8.50 32.91
CA ALA A 11 6.60 7.27 32.17
C ALA A 11 5.28 6.56 31.80
N ALA A 12 4.33 6.50 32.74
CA ALA A 12 3.00 5.93 32.49
C ALA A 12 2.24 6.71 31.40
N MET A 13 2.24 8.04 31.48
CA MET A 13 1.61 8.90 30.47
C MET A 13 2.26 8.75 29.09
N ALA A 14 3.59 8.67 29.03
CA ALA A 14 4.33 8.44 27.80
C ALA A 14 3.99 7.08 27.18
N LEU A 15 3.86 6.03 28.00
CA LEU A 15 3.46 4.70 27.54
C LEU A 15 2.04 4.71 26.96
N VAL A 16 1.09 5.34 27.67
CA VAL A 16 -0.29 5.48 27.19
C VAL A 16 -0.33 6.23 25.87
N SER A 17 0.40 7.35 25.76
CA SER A 17 0.51 8.13 24.52
C SER A 17 1.07 7.29 23.37
N ALA A 18 2.15 6.52 23.62
CA ALA A 18 2.75 5.65 22.61
C ALA A 18 1.79 4.54 22.13
N VAL A 19 1.04 3.93 23.05
CA VAL A 19 0.05 2.89 22.72
C VAL A 19 -1.10 3.49 21.90
N LEU A 20 -1.64 4.63 22.31
CA LEU A 20 -2.70 5.32 21.57
C LEU A 20 -2.22 5.77 20.19
N GLY A 21 -1.00 6.30 20.08
CA GLY A 21 -0.39 6.69 18.81
C GLY A 21 -0.27 5.51 17.85
N ARG A 22 0.18 4.33 18.34
CA ARG A 22 0.21 3.12 17.51
C ARG A 22 -1.19 2.66 17.11
N ALA A 23 -2.15 2.65 18.04
CA ALA A 23 -3.51 2.24 17.75
C ALA A 23 -4.16 3.13 16.67
N LEU A 24 -4.05 4.45 16.82
CA LEU A 24 -4.55 5.43 15.84
C LEU A 24 -3.85 5.29 14.49
N PHE A 25 -2.55 5.02 14.47
CA PHE A 25 -1.83 4.76 13.22
C PHE A 25 -2.40 3.55 12.47
N TYR A 26 -2.64 2.42 13.15
CA TYR A 26 -3.23 1.24 12.52
C TYR A 26 -4.67 1.46 12.06
N VAL A 27 -5.47 2.19 12.84
CA VAL A 27 -6.91 2.38 12.55
C VAL A 27 -7.17 3.49 11.52
N VAL A 28 -6.38 4.57 11.53
CA VAL A 28 -6.65 5.77 10.72
C VAL A 28 -5.68 5.90 9.55
N VAL A 29 -4.38 5.71 9.78
CA VAL A 29 -3.34 6.02 8.77
C VAL A 29 -3.15 4.86 7.80
N ILE A 30 -3.07 3.62 8.28
CA ILE A 30 -2.84 2.47 7.40
C ILE A 30 -3.96 2.29 6.36
N PRO A 31 -5.26 2.30 6.71
CA PRO A 31 -6.29 2.15 5.69
C PRO A 31 -6.36 3.31 4.70
N THR A 32 -5.88 4.50 5.06
CA THR A 32 -5.90 5.69 4.19
C THR A 32 -4.65 5.85 3.32
N THR A 33 -3.49 5.34 3.77
CA THR A 33 -2.23 5.38 3.01
C THR A 33 -1.93 4.09 2.24
N MET A 34 -2.54 2.97 2.65
CA MET A 34 -2.45 1.68 1.98
C MET A 34 -3.73 0.86 2.21
N PRO A 35 -4.84 1.17 1.49
CA PRO A 35 -6.10 0.45 1.65
C PRO A 35 -5.95 -1.05 1.38
N GLY A 36 -5.02 -1.46 0.52
CA GLY A 36 -4.71 -2.87 0.28
C GLY A 36 -4.29 -3.66 1.53
N ALA A 37 -3.64 -3.02 2.51
CA ALA A 37 -3.26 -3.67 3.76
C ALA A 37 -4.46 -4.00 4.67
N PHE A 38 -5.56 -3.24 4.54
CA PHE A 38 -6.82 -3.52 5.25
C PHE A 38 -7.40 -4.88 4.85
N PHE A 39 -7.32 -5.22 3.56
CA PHE A 39 -7.91 -6.42 2.99
C PHE A 39 -7.10 -7.69 3.29
N TRP A 40 -5.79 -7.62 3.54
CA TRP A 40 -4.96 -8.81 3.77
C TRP A 40 -5.27 -9.60 5.04
N ARG A 41 -5.83 -8.96 6.08
CA ARG A 41 -6.14 -9.64 7.36
C ARG A 41 -7.57 -10.16 7.46
N ASN A 42 -8.45 -9.87 6.50
CA ASN A 42 -9.85 -10.26 6.57
C ASN A 42 -10.35 -10.86 5.24
N ARG A 43 -10.24 -12.18 5.11
CA ARG A 43 -10.61 -12.94 3.91
C ARG A 43 -12.08 -12.73 3.49
N GLY A 44 -13.01 -12.64 4.44
CA GLY A 44 -14.43 -12.41 4.13
C GLY A 44 -14.69 -11.04 3.52
N PHE A 45 -13.96 -10.00 3.95
CA PHE A 45 -14.02 -8.68 3.31
C PHE A 45 -13.43 -8.67 1.91
N VAL A 46 -12.37 -9.46 1.66
CA VAL A 46 -11.78 -9.60 0.33
C VAL A 46 -12.78 -10.23 -0.64
N GLU A 47 -13.42 -11.33 -0.25
CA GLU A 47 -14.44 -12.01 -1.06
C GLU A 47 -15.63 -11.08 -1.34
N HIS A 48 -16.17 -10.41 -0.31
CA HIS A 48 -17.25 -9.45 -0.51
C HIS A 48 -16.84 -8.29 -1.43
N ALA A 49 -15.64 -7.73 -1.24
CA ALA A 49 -15.11 -6.67 -2.08
C ALA A 49 -14.92 -7.11 -3.55
N ARG A 50 -14.61 -8.38 -3.79
CA ARG A 50 -14.57 -8.96 -5.14
C ARG A 50 -15.98 -9.10 -5.73
N GLU A 51 -16.92 -9.66 -4.97
CA GLU A 51 -18.31 -9.83 -5.40
C GLU A 51 -18.98 -8.51 -5.81
N VAL A 52 -18.70 -7.43 -5.08
CA VAL A 52 -19.25 -6.10 -5.37
C VAL A 52 -18.44 -5.29 -6.39
N GLY A 53 -17.38 -5.88 -6.98
CA GLY A 53 -16.59 -5.26 -8.04
C GLY A 53 -15.56 -4.22 -7.60
N LEU A 54 -15.28 -4.11 -6.29
CA LEU A 54 -14.24 -3.20 -5.77
C LEU A 54 -12.82 -3.64 -6.14
N ALA A 55 -12.64 -4.90 -6.54
CA ALA A 55 -11.38 -5.40 -7.10
C ALA A 55 -10.98 -4.63 -8.36
N GLU A 56 -11.91 -4.35 -9.27
CA GLU A 56 -11.66 -3.69 -10.55
C GLU A 56 -11.23 -2.21 -10.42
N MET A 57 -11.24 -1.66 -9.21
CA MET A 57 -10.82 -0.29 -8.91
C MET A 57 -9.41 -0.30 -8.29
N PRO A 58 -8.35 0.00 -9.06
CA PRO A 58 -6.96 -0.12 -8.59
C PRO A 58 -6.66 0.72 -7.35
N GLN A 59 -7.38 1.84 -7.17
CA GLN A 59 -7.22 2.77 -6.07
C GLN A 59 -7.60 2.15 -4.71
N LEU A 60 -8.44 1.11 -4.71
CA LEU A 60 -8.90 0.45 -3.49
C LEU A 60 -7.96 -0.66 -3.01
N GLY A 61 -6.98 -1.08 -3.84
CA GLY A 61 -5.94 -2.03 -3.45
C GLY A 61 -6.46 -3.43 -3.09
N VAL A 62 -7.68 -3.79 -3.50
CA VAL A 62 -8.26 -5.11 -3.28
C VAL A 62 -7.52 -6.13 -4.13
N ALA A 63 -6.96 -7.16 -3.50
CA ALA A 63 -6.24 -8.20 -4.22
C ALA A 63 -7.18 -9.00 -5.12
N HIS A 64 -6.93 -8.97 -6.43
CA HIS A 64 -7.65 -9.79 -7.39
C HIS A 64 -7.39 -11.28 -7.14
N GLU A 65 -8.40 -12.09 -7.43
CA GLU A 65 -8.29 -13.54 -7.31
C GLU A 65 -7.45 -14.16 -8.44
N ARG A 66 -7.41 -13.49 -9.60
CA ARG A 66 -6.58 -13.86 -10.75
C ARG A 66 -5.50 -12.80 -10.96
N HIS A 67 -4.26 -13.24 -11.19
CA HIS A 67 -3.27 -12.38 -11.85
C HIS A 67 -3.86 -11.90 -13.17
N HIS A 68 -3.85 -10.59 -13.44
CA HIS A 68 -4.16 -10.12 -14.79
C HIS A 68 -3.21 -10.85 -15.75
N PRO A 69 -3.73 -11.57 -16.76
CA PRO A 69 -2.87 -12.20 -17.74
C PRO A 69 -2.04 -11.10 -18.39
N PHE A 70 -0.73 -11.31 -18.42
CA PHE A 70 0.20 -10.37 -19.03
C PHE A 70 -0.23 -10.11 -20.48
N ARG A 71 -0.61 -8.86 -20.80
CA ARG A 71 -1.23 -8.51 -22.09
C ARG A 71 -0.16 -8.36 -23.16
N LEU A 72 0.22 -9.49 -23.76
CA LEU A 72 1.21 -9.58 -24.83
C LEU A 72 0.84 -8.68 -26.02
N ASP A 73 -0.45 -8.52 -26.30
CA ASP A 73 -0.95 -7.70 -27.40
C ASP A 73 -0.63 -6.21 -27.21
N GLU A 74 -0.87 -5.69 -26.00
CA GLU A 74 -0.56 -4.30 -25.65
C GLU A 74 0.93 -4.02 -25.63
N LEU A 75 1.74 -4.99 -25.19
CA LEU A 75 3.19 -4.87 -25.20
C LEU A 75 3.72 -4.83 -26.63
N TRP A 76 3.18 -5.66 -27.50
CA TRP A 76 3.53 -5.65 -28.90
C TRP A 76 3.16 -4.33 -29.56
N GLU A 77 1.97 -3.80 -29.26
CA GLU A 77 1.53 -2.49 -29.73
C GLU A 77 2.44 -1.37 -29.22
N THR A 78 2.80 -1.40 -27.94
CA THR A 78 3.75 -0.44 -27.33
C THR A 78 5.11 -0.51 -28.02
N VAL A 79 5.65 -1.71 -28.25
CA VAL A 79 6.91 -1.91 -28.97
C VAL A 79 6.81 -1.38 -30.40
N ARG A 80 5.66 -1.51 -31.06
CA ARG A 80 5.49 -1.05 -32.44
C ARG A 80 5.31 0.47 -32.55
N THR A 81 4.62 1.08 -31.59
CA THR A 81 4.28 2.51 -31.59
C THR A 81 5.38 3.39 -31.02
N THR A 82 6.23 2.85 -30.13
CA THR A 82 7.35 3.59 -29.53
C THR A 82 8.50 3.79 -30.54
N SER A 83 9.01 5.02 -30.64
CA SER A 83 10.10 5.35 -31.56
C SER A 83 11.43 4.71 -31.15
N ALA A 84 12.33 4.49 -32.11
CA ALA A 84 13.64 3.89 -31.85
C ALA A 84 14.50 4.71 -30.88
N ARG A 85 14.28 6.03 -30.81
CA ARG A 85 14.96 6.94 -29.89
C ARG A 85 14.44 6.77 -28.46
N GLU A 86 13.13 6.65 -28.27
CA GLU A 86 12.52 6.43 -26.96
C GLU A 86 12.88 5.06 -26.38
N LYS A 87 12.93 4.02 -27.23
CA LYS A 87 13.43 2.69 -26.82
C LYS A 87 14.85 2.78 -26.29
N TRP A 88 15.73 3.51 -26.98
CA TRP A 88 17.11 3.70 -26.55
C TRP A 88 17.23 4.53 -25.27
N ASP A 89 16.43 5.59 -25.11
CA ASP A 89 16.42 6.40 -23.89
C ASP A 89 15.89 5.63 -22.68
N GLN A 90 14.84 4.81 -22.85
CA GLN A 90 14.35 3.90 -21.80
C GLN A 90 15.41 2.88 -21.40
N LEU A 91 16.07 2.26 -22.39
CA LEU A 91 17.11 1.27 -22.15
C LEU A 91 18.32 1.91 -21.45
N ARG A 92 18.72 3.11 -21.88
CA ARG A 92 19.80 3.88 -21.24
C ARG A 92 19.46 4.22 -19.79
N ARG A 93 18.24 4.69 -19.49
CA ARG A 93 17.79 4.99 -18.11
C ARG A 93 17.84 3.77 -17.19
N ILE A 94 17.49 2.58 -17.69
CA ILE A 94 17.60 1.34 -16.91
C ILE A 94 19.06 1.05 -16.50
N PHE A 95 20.02 1.39 -17.36
CA PHE A 95 21.44 1.19 -17.07
C PHE A 95 22.10 2.35 -16.32
N THR A 96 21.57 3.57 -16.42
CA THR A 96 22.18 4.75 -15.78
C THR A 96 21.55 5.13 -14.44
N GLY A 97 20.34 4.64 -14.13
CA GLY A 97 19.58 5.04 -12.93
C GLY A 97 18.94 6.41 -13.09
#